data_AF-M3IB29-F1
#
_entry.id   AF-M3IB29-F1
#
_cell.length_a   1.000
_cell.length_b   1.000
_cell.length_c   1.000
_cell.angle_alpha   90.00
_cell.angle_beta   90.00
_cell.angle_gamma   90.00
#
_symmetry.space_group_name_H-M   'P 1'
#
loop_
_entity.id
_entity.type
_entity.pdbx_description
1 polymer ?
#
loop_
_entity_poly.entity_id
_entity_poly.type
_entity_poly.pdbx_seq_one_letter_code
_entity_poly.pdbx_strand_id
1 'polypeptide(L)'
;MVCRTLLYNWKFSFSFGVRVNSSSFSKIFHSYKSTFENFLNSQTLSILSKQSAPELFEAMKYSLVAGGKRLRPVLALAAFGGLQNETQNVLLLGASLECIHTYSLIHDDLPSMDNDDFRRGLPTLHKKFSESTAILAGDALNSFAFYFISWIRVENGDHFYIGIY
;
A
#
# COMPACT_ATOMS: atom_id res chain seq x y z
N MET A 1 -3.23 -36.86 -14.02
CA MET A 1 -4.23 -37.50 -13.14
C MET A 1 -3.45 -38.01 -11.92
N VAL A 2 -3.22 -37.20 -10.88
CA VAL A 2 -4.20 -36.86 -9.84
C VAL A 2 -4.03 -35.41 -9.38
N CYS A 3 -5.07 -34.62 -9.61
CA CYS A 3 -5.22 -33.21 -9.23
C CYS A 3 -6.05 -33.12 -7.93
N ARG A 4 -5.64 -33.77 -6.83
CA ARG A 4 -6.59 -34.02 -5.72
C ARG A 4 -6.06 -34.09 -4.28
N THR A 5 -4.93 -33.46 -3.94
CA THR A 5 -4.41 -33.54 -2.55
C THR A 5 -3.89 -32.23 -1.93
N LEU A 6 -4.35 -31.06 -2.40
CA LEU A 6 -4.04 -29.75 -1.76
C LEU A 6 -5.29 -28.90 -1.46
N LEU A 7 -6.43 -29.55 -1.18
CA LEU A 7 -7.69 -28.86 -0.85
C LEU A 7 -8.12 -29.01 0.62
N TYR A 8 -7.30 -29.60 1.49
CA TYR A 8 -7.69 -29.87 2.87
C TYR A 8 -6.66 -29.32 3.84
N ASN A 9 -6.74 -28.02 4.11
CA ASN A 9 -6.50 -27.40 5.43
C ASN A 9 -6.49 -25.86 5.40
N TRP A 10 -7.16 -25.22 4.43
CA TRP A 10 -7.59 -23.84 4.58
C TRP A 10 -8.79 -23.78 5.53
N LYS A 11 -8.53 -23.94 6.84
CA LYS A 11 -9.49 -23.50 7.87
C LYS A 11 -9.40 -21.98 7.97
N PHE A 12 -9.91 -21.29 6.95
CA PHE A 12 -10.40 -19.93 7.12
C PHE A 12 -11.63 -20.02 8.03
N SER A 13 -11.41 -19.98 9.35
CA SER A 13 -12.50 -19.70 10.28
C SER A 13 -12.79 -18.21 10.19
N PHE A 14 -13.47 -17.81 9.11
CA PHE A 14 -14.22 -16.56 9.10
C PHE A 14 -15.34 -16.75 10.12
N SER A 15 -15.06 -16.39 11.38
CA SER A 15 -16.12 -16.16 12.36
C SER A 15 -16.83 -14.87 11.95
N PHE A 16 -17.63 -14.95 10.89
CA PHE A 16 -18.50 -13.89 10.38
C PHE A 16 -19.72 -13.79 11.31
N GLY A 17 -19.47 -13.60 12.60
CA GLY A 17 -20.48 -13.51 13.66
C GLY A 17 -20.58 -12.12 14.29
N VAL A 18 -19.81 -11.13 13.82
CA VAL A 18 -19.88 -9.77 14.33
C VAL A 18 -20.90 -9.00 13.48
N ARG A 19 -22.09 -8.71 14.04
CA ARG A 19 -22.93 -7.62 13.53
C ARG A 19 -22.15 -6.33 13.70
N VAL A 20 -21.45 -5.90 12.66
CA VAL A 20 -20.73 -4.63 12.68
C VAL A 20 -21.78 -3.52 12.57
N ASN A 21 -22.09 -2.87 13.68
CA ASN A 21 -22.87 -1.63 13.64
C ASN A 21 -21.99 -0.48 13.09
N SER A 22 -22.60 0.60 12.62
CA SER A 22 -21.88 1.74 12.01
C SER A 22 -20.83 2.34 12.95
N SER A 23 -21.12 2.39 14.26
CA SER A 23 -20.21 2.91 15.28
C SER A 23 -18.97 2.03 15.51
N SER A 24 -19.11 0.71 15.37
CA SER A 24 -18.03 -0.27 15.53
C SER A 24 -17.14 -0.29 14.28
N PHE A 25 -17.74 -0.19 13.09
CA PHE A 25 -16.97 -0.09 11.84
C PHE A 25 -16.08 1.14 11.85
N SER A 26 -16.63 2.31 12.20
CA SER A 26 -15.88 3.55 12.24
C SER A 26 -14.67 3.44 13.18
N LYS A 27 -14.82 2.86 14.37
CA LYS A 27 -13.72 2.67 15.31
C LYS A 27 -12.61 1.77 14.75
N ILE A 28 -12.97 0.63 14.15
CA ILE A 28 -12.01 -0.31 13.54
C ILE A 28 -11.29 0.36 12.37
N PHE A 29 -12.04 1.04 11.50
CA PHE A 29 -11.49 1.74 10.35
C PHE A 29 -10.46 2.80 10.77
N HIS A 30 -10.79 3.64 11.76
CA HIS A 30 -9.87 4.65 12.27
C HIS A 30 -8.62 4.03 12.91
N SER A 31 -8.78 2.93 13.64
CA SER A 31 -7.66 2.21 14.24
C SER A 31 -6.70 1.68 13.16
N TYR A 32 -7.20 0.96 12.15
CA TYR A 32 -6.37 0.42 11.08
C TYR A 32 -5.73 1.51 10.22
N LYS A 33 -6.49 2.57 9.93
CA LYS A 33 -5.97 3.73 9.22
C LYS A 33 -4.80 4.35 9.99
N SER A 34 -4.94 4.58 11.30
CA SER A 34 -3.89 5.16 12.13
C SER A 34 -2.65 4.27 12.18
N THR A 35 -2.81 2.96 12.35
CA THR A 35 -1.68 2.02 12.32
C THR A 35 -0.94 2.07 11.00
N PHE A 36 -1.67 2.08 9.88
CA PHE A 36 -1.08 2.17 8.56
C PHE A 36 -0.38 3.52 8.31
N GLU A 37 -0.98 4.65 8.69
CA GLU A 37 -0.37 5.97 8.53
C GLU A 37 0.93 6.10 9.35
N ASN A 38 0.97 5.52 10.55
CA ASN A 38 2.20 5.45 11.35
C ASN A 38 3.29 4.62 10.65
N PHE A 39 2.92 3.47 10.07
CA PHE A 39 3.85 2.64 9.30
C PHE A 39 4.37 3.36 8.05
N LEU A 40 3.48 4.02 7.31
CA LEU A 40 3.80 4.78 6.11
C LEU A 40 4.80 5.90 6.43
N ASN A 41 4.53 6.70 7.45
CA ASN A 41 5.37 7.83 7.83
C ASN A 41 6.73 7.41 8.40
N SER A 42 6.81 6.25 9.06
CA SER A 42 8.04 5.79 9.72
C SER A 42 8.91 4.92 8.81
N GLN A 43 8.37 3.81 8.30
CA GLN A 43 9.14 2.81 7.57
C GLN A 43 9.11 3.07 6.07
N THR A 44 7.93 3.23 5.48
CA THR A 44 7.79 3.37 4.02
C THR A 44 8.55 4.59 3.50
N LEU A 45 8.34 5.77 4.10
CA LEU A 45 9.05 6.98 3.67
C LEU A 45 10.57 6.90 3.91
N SER A 46 11.01 6.22 4.96
CA SER A 46 12.44 6.01 5.24
C SER A 46 13.10 5.08 4.22
N ILE A 47 12.38 4.07 3.73
CA ILE A 47 12.87 3.17 2.67
C ILE A 47 12.95 3.93 1.35
N LEU A 48 11.90 4.67 0.99
CA LEU A 48 11.85 5.46 -0.24
C LEU A 48 12.99 6.50 -0.27
N SER A 49 13.23 7.21 0.82
CA SER A 49 14.29 8.25 0.86
C SER A 49 15.70 7.67 0.71
N LYS A 50 15.95 6.46 1.21
CA LYS A 50 17.25 5.79 1.08
C LYS A 50 17.49 5.22 -0.32
N GLN A 51 16.42 4.85 -1.03
CA GLN A 51 16.48 4.12 -2.30
C GLN A 51 16.18 5.00 -3.52
N SER A 52 16.02 6.32 -3.34
CA SER A 52 15.71 7.24 -4.45
C SER A 52 16.45 8.56 -4.31
N ALA A 53 16.62 9.26 -5.44
CA ALA A 53 17.21 10.60 -5.46
C ALA A 53 16.31 11.58 -4.67
N PRO A 54 16.88 12.62 -4.01
CA PRO A 54 16.12 13.51 -3.15
C PRO A 54 14.91 14.17 -3.81
N GLU A 55 15.03 14.60 -5.06
CA GLU A 55 13.93 15.24 -5.81
C GLU A 55 12.81 14.24 -6.13
N LEU A 56 13.17 13.03 -6.58
CA LEU A 56 12.21 11.95 -6.84
C LEU A 56 11.50 11.52 -5.56
N PHE A 57 12.23 11.44 -4.44
CA PHE A 57 11.67 11.16 -3.14
C PHE A 57 10.61 12.19 -2.74
N GLU A 58 10.92 13.49 -2.84
CA GLU A 58 9.95 14.53 -2.48
C GLU A 58 8.72 14.52 -3.39
N ALA A 59 8.88 14.19 -4.67
CA ALA A 59 7.75 14.01 -5.59
C ALA A 59 6.86 12.81 -5.18
N MET A 60 7.45 11.65 -4.92
CA MET A 60 6.71 10.46 -4.45
C MET A 60 6.02 10.71 -3.11
N LYS A 61 6.74 11.31 -2.16
CA LYS A 61 6.23 11.66 -0.83
C LYS A 61 5.09 12.65 -0.90
N TYR A 62 5.17 13.65 -1.79
CA TYR A 62 4.09 14.62 -1.96
C TYR A 62 2.78 13.93 -2.32
N SER A 63 2.78 13.04 -3.32
CA SER A 63 1.56 12.30 -3.72
C SER A 63 1.13 11.28 -2.68
N LEU A 64 2.06 10.56 -2.04
CA LEU A 64 1.74 9.58 -1.01
C LEU A 64 1.14 10.23 0.24
N VAL A 65 1.63 11.42 0.64
CA VAL A 65 1.22 12.12 1.87
C VAL A 65 0.07 13.11 1.62
N ALA A 66 -0.34 13.36 0.36
CA ALA A 66 -1.50 14.17 -0.04
C ALA A 66 -2.88 13.63 0.45
N GLY A 67 -2.89 12.83 1.51
CA GLY A 67 -4.06 12.35 2.23
C GLY A 67 -4.74 11.18 1.54
N GLY A 68 -6.06 11.08 1.73
CA GLY A 68 -6.89 10.01 1.19
C GLY A 68 -7.60 9.21 2.27
N LYS A 69 -8.56 8.39 1.84
CA LYS A 69 -9.32 7.53 2.75
C LYS A 69 -8.50 6.32 3.24
N ARG A 70 -7.40 5.98 2.55
CA ARG A 70 -6.58 4.78 2.80
C ARG A 70 -7.42 3.49 2.84
N LEU A 71 -8.41 3.42 1.95
CA LEU A 71 -9.35 2.31 1.94
C LEU A 71 -8.66 0.97 1.61
N ARG A 72 -7.73 0.94 0.65
CA ARG A 72 -7.06 -0.31 0.23
C ARG A 72 -6.19 -0.92 1.34
N PRO A 73 -5.31 -0.16 2.03
CA PRO A 73 -4.56 -0.70 3.17
C PRO A 73 -5.46 -1.18 4.31
N VAL A 74 -6.53 -0.42 4.62
CA VAL A 74 -7.48 -0.80 5.68
C VAL A 74 -8.22 -2.10 5.33
N LEU A 75 -8.60 -2.29 4.07
CA LEU A 75 -9.21 -3.54 3.61
C LEU A 75 -8.25 -4.72 3.71
N ALA A 76 -6.96 -4.54 3.39
CA ALA A 76 -5.95 -5.58 3.56
C ALA A 76 -5.80 -5.99 5.04
N LEU A 77 -5.73 -5.01 5.95
CA LEU A 77 -5.68 -5.23 7.40
C LEU A 77 -6.94 -5.94 7.93
N ALA A 78 -8.12 -5.57 7.43
CA ALA A 78 -9.37 -6.23 7.79
C ALA A 78 -9.44 -7.68 7.28
N ALA A 79 -8.98 -7.94 6.05
CA ALA A 79 -9.01 -9.26 5.44
C ALA A 79 -8.13 -10.29 6.17
N PHE A 80 -7.03 -9.84 6.78
CA PHE A 80 -6.12 -10.70 7.54
C PHE A 80 -6.63 -11.07 8.96
N GLY A 81 -7.80 -10.59 9.37
CA GLY A 81 -8.35 -10.89 10.70
C GLY A 81 -7.88 -9.94 11.81
N GLY A 82 -7.30 -8.79 11.45
CA GLY A 82 -6.91 -7.73 12.39
C GLY A 82 -5.48 -7.83 12.92
N LEU A 83 -5.16 -7.04 13.95
CA LEU A 83 -3.80 -6.77 14.46
C LEU A 83 -3.12 -7.94 15.19
N GLN A 84 -3.67 -9.16 15.12
CA GLN A 84 -3.39 -10.17 16.15
C GLN A 84 -2.23 -11.12 15.91
N ASN A 85 -1.49 -11.14 14.78
CA ASN A 85 -0.16 -11.82 14.75
C ASN A 85 0.76 -11.62 13.53
N GLU A 86 0.39 -10.94 12.43
CA GLU A 86 1.33 -10.68 11.32
C GLU A 86 1.24 -9.25 10.78
N THR A 87 1.30 -8.29 11.69
CA THR A 87 1.07 -6.88 11.34
C THR A 87 2.05 -6.39 10.28
N GLN A 88 3.31 -6.82 10.30
CA GLN A 88 4.33 -6.32 9.38
C GLN A 88 4.11 -6.76 7.92
N ASN A 89 3.83 -8.03 7.67
CA ASN A 89 3.55 -8.54 6.32
C ASN A 89 2.33 -7.83 5.70
N VAL A 90 1.27 -7.65 6.50
CA VAL A 90 0.04 -7.01 6.05
C VAL A 90 0.24 -5.50 5.87
N LEU A 91 1.08 -4.86 6.69
CA LEU A 91 1.44 -3.45 6.51
C LEU A 91 2.30 -3.23 5.27
N LEU A 92 3.23 -4.14 4.95
CA LEU A 92 4.00 -4.13 3.70
C LEU A 92 3.07 -4.31 2.49
N LEU A 93 2.10 -5.22 2.57
CA LEU A 93 1.06 -5.36 1.55
C LEU A 93 0.18 -4.10 1.43
N GLY A 94 -0.18 -3.49 2.56
CA GLY A 94 -0.91 -2.22 2.55
C GLY A 94 -0.11 -1.11 1.88
N ALA A 95 1.21 -1.04 2.13
CA ALA A 95 2.09 -0.05 1.53
C ALA A 95 2.22 -0.28 0.02
N SER A 96 2.35 -1.52 -0.44
CA SER A 96 2.40 -1.83 -1.87
C SER A 96 1.11 -1.45 -2.58
N LEU A 97 -0.05 -1.74 -1.99
CA LEU A 97 -1.35 -1.35 -2.55
C LEU A 97 -1.53 0.17 -2.61
N GLU A 98 -1.05 0.91 -1.61
CA GLU A 98 -1.12 2.37 -1.63
C GLU A 98 -0.13 2.98 -2.63
N CYS A 99 1.05 2.39 -2.81
CA CYS A 99 1.97 2.75 -3.89
C CYS A 99 1.33 2.52 -5.26
N ILE A 100 0.67 1.38 -5.47
CA ILE A 100 -0.07 1.07 -6.70
C ILE A 100 -1.17 2.11 -6.96
N HIS A 101 -1.96 2.40 -5.93
CA HIS A 101 -2.99 3.43 -6.04
C HIS A 101 -2.42 4.80 -6.40
N THR A 102 -1.32 5.18 -5.76
CA THR A 102 -0.77 6.52 -5.90
C THR A 102 -0.12 6.70 -7.26
N TYR A 103 0.59 5.68 -7.79
CA TYR A 103 1.12 5.78 -9.15
C TYR A 103 -0.01 5.95 -10.17
N SER A 104 -1.10 5.20 -10.03
CA SER A 104 -2.16 5.23 -11.04
C SER A 104 -2.77 6.63 -11.12
N LEU A 105 -2.97 7.28 -9.96
CA LEU A 105 -3.46 8.66 -9.92
C LEU A 105 -2.46 9.68 -10.49
N ILE A 106 -1.16 9.51 -10.21
CA ILE A 106 -0.13 10.43 -10.74
C ILE A 106 -0.12 10.38 -12.27
N HIS A 107 -0.18 9.18 -12.83
CA HIS A 107 -0.20 9.00 -14.28
C HIS A 107 -1.53 9.48 -14.86
N ASP A 108 -2.67 9.16 -14.26
CA ASP A 108 -4.01 9.64 -14.70
C ASP A 108 -4.04 11.17 -14.80
N ASP A 109 -3.39 11.88 -13.87
CA ASP A 109 -3.32 13.34 -13.86
C ASP A 109 -2.45 13.94 -14.99
N LEU A 110 -1.71 13.16 -15.78
CA LEU A 110 -0.80 13.71 -16.80
C LEU A 110 -1.56 14.44 -17.92
N PRO A 111 -0.93 15.43 -18.61
CA PRO A 111 -1.55 16.16 -19.72
C PRO A 111 -2.01 15.27 -20.88
N SER A 112 -1.36 14.12 -21.05
CA SER A 112 -1.69 13.11 -22.07
C SER A 112 -2.86 12.20 -21.69
N MET A 113 -3.32 12.25 -20.43
CA MET A 113 -4.44 11.46 -19.92
C MET A 113 -5.59 12.39 -19.53
N ASP A 114 -5.83 12.66 -18.24
CA ASP A 114 -6.96 13.52 -17.82
C ASP A 114 -6.60 15.02 -17.82
N ASN A 115 -5.30 15.36 -17.82
CA ASN A 115 -4.80 16.73 -17.78
C ASN A 115 -5.38 17.56 -16.61
N ASP A 116 -5.50 16.91 -15.44
CA ASP A 116 -6.03 17.54 -14.23
C ASP A 116 -4.98 18.48 -13.59
N ASP A 117 -5.35 19.73 -13.37
CA ASP A 117 -4.47 20.71 -12.72
C ASP A 117 -4.44 20.57 -11.18
N PHE A 118 -5.50 20.01 -10.59
CA PHE A 118 -5.66 19.89 -9.14
C PHE A 118 -6.22 18.53 -8.73
N ARG A 119 -5.63 17.95 -7.68
CA ARG A 119 -6.16 16.75 -7.02
C ARG A 119 -6.26 16.99 -5.52
N ARG A 120 -7.45 16.75 -4.95
CA ARG A 120 -7.75 16.96 -3.52
C ARG A 120 -7.44 18.38 -3.02
N GLY A 121 -7.64 19.37 -3.88
CA GLY A 121 -7.36 20.78 -3.58
C GLY A 121 -5.87 21.14 -3.60
N LEU A 122 -4.99 20.23 -4.00
CA LEU A 122 -3.57 20.45 -4.17
C LEU A 122 -3.20 20.41 -5.66
N PRO A 123 -2.20 21.18 -6.13
CA PRO A 123 -1.70 21.05 -7.49
C PRO A 123 -1.25 19.62 -7.78
N THR A 124 -1.59 19.10 -8.96
CA THR A 124 -1.12 17.79 -9.41
C THR A 124 0.39 17.77 -9.56
N LEU A 125 0.97 16.56 -9.55
CA LEU A 125 2.41 16.40 -9.45
C LEU A 125 3.14 17.04 -10.65
N HIS A 126 2.58 16.91 -11.84
CA HIS A 126 3.15 17.48 -13.07
C HIS A 126 3.09 19.01 -13.09
N LYS A 127 2.10 19.63 -12.43
CA LYS A 127 2.02 21.10 -12.28
C LYS A 127 2.99 21.63 -11.21
N LYS A 128 3.22 20.86 -10.15
CA LYS A 128 4.10 21.28 -9.04
C LYS A 128 5.59 21.10 -9.35
N PHE A 129 5.95 20.01 -10.03
CA PHE A 129 7.33 19.68 -10.37
C PHE A 129 7.55 19.82 -11.86
N SER A 130 7.33 18.74 -12.60
CA SER A 130 7.34 18.69 -14.06
C SER A 130 6.66 17.41 -14.52
N GLU A 131 6.30 17.34 -15.81
CA GLU A 131 5.74 16.12 -16.41
C GLU A 131 6.71 14.94 -16.32
N SER A 132 8.00 15.15 -16.62
CA SER A 132 9.01 14.10 -16.55
C SER A 132 9.21 13.59 -15.12
N THR A 133 9.25 14.48 -14.12
CA THR A 133 9.32 14.10 -12.72
C THR A 133 8.06 13.33 -12.28
N ALA A 134 6.88 13.70 -12.79
CA ALA A 134 5.64 13.00 -12.49
C ALA A 134 5.61 11.58 -13.06
N ILE A 135 6.04 11.40 -14.32
CA ILE A 135 6.17 10.08 -14.94
C ILE A 135 7.11 9.19 -14.12
N LEU A 136 8.32 9.70 -13.82
CA LEU A 136 9.32 8.96 -13.05
C LEU A 136 8.86 8.62 -11.63
N ALA A 137 8.14 9.53 -10.96
CA ALA A 137 7.59 9.28 -9.63
C ALA A 137 6.54 8.16 -9.66
N GLY A 138 5.68 8.12 -10.69
CA GLY A 138 4.74 7.03 -10.89
C GLY A 138 5.45 5.69 -11.13
N ASP A 139 6.42 5.65 -12.04
CA ASP A 139 7.19 4.44 -12.35
C ASP A 139 7.96 3.89 -11.13
N ALA A 140 8.56 4.80 -10.36
CA ALA A 140 9.24 4.47 -9.12
C ALA A 140 8.26 3.88 -8.09
N LEU A 141 7.10 4.50 -7.88
CA LEU A 141 6.08 3.97 -6.96
C LEU A 141 5.55 2.61 -7.38
N ASN A 142 5.34 2.39 -8.68
CA ASN A 142 4.96 1.07 -9.20
C ASN A 142 6.05 0.02 -8.88
N SER A 143 7.32 0.37 -9.11
CA SER A 143 8.46 -0.52 -8.81
C SER A 143 8.59 -0.79 -7.30
N PHE A 144 8.43 0.25 -6.46
CA PHE A 144 8.47 0.11 -5.01
C PHE A 144 7.32 -0.74 -4.47
N ALA A 145 6.16 -0.76 -5.14
CA ALA A 145 5.08 -1.66 -4.73
C ALA A 145 5.52 -3.12 -4.78
N PHE A 146 6.18 -3.54 -5.86
CA PHE A 146 6.74 -4.89 -5.96
C PHE A 146 7.92 -5.11 -5.01
N TYR A 147 8.71 -4.07 -4.75
CA TYR A 147 9.77 -4.12 -3.74
C TYR A 147 9.22 -4.40 -2.33
N PHE A 148 8.12 -3.75 -1.92
CA PHE A 148 7.49 -4.05 -0.64
C PHE A 148 6.88 -5.46 -0.59
N ILE A 149 6.34 -5.94 -1.71
CA ILE A 149 5.83 -7.31 -1.81
C ILE A 149 6.95 -8.33 -1.61
N SER A 150 8.16 -8.09 -2.15
CA SER A 150 9.28 -9.03 -2.03
C SER A 150 9.79 -9.18 -0.58
N TRP A 151 9.49 -8.22 0.29
CA TRP A 151 9.85 -8.27 1.71
C TRP A 151 8.85 -9.06 2.57
N ILE A 152 7.69 -9.42 2.03
CA ILE A 152 6.69 -10.22 2.73
C ILE A 152 7.24 -11.62 2.96
N ARG A 153 7.31 -12.03 4.22
CA ARG A 153 7.83 -13.35 4.60
C ARG A 153 6.67 -14.34 4.67
N VAL A 154 6.75 -15.42 3.91
CA VAL A 154 5.79 -16.53 4.00
C VAL A 154 6.40 -17.63 4.85
N GLU A 155 5.77 -17.94 5.99
CA GLU A 155 6.13 -19.14 6.76
C GLU A 155 5.67 -20.39 6.00
N ASN A 156 6.53 -20.91 5.13
CA ASN A 156 6.42 -22.28 4.64
C ASN A 156 7.26 -23.14 5.56
N GLY A 157 6.62 -24.14 6.19
CA GLY A 157 7.17 -24.94 7.27
C GLY A 157 8.39 -25.82 6.97
N ASP A 158 9.31 -25.44 6.07
CA ASP A 158 10.66 -26.02 6.00
C ASP A 158 11.74 -25.13 5.34
N HIS A 159 11.44 -23.98 4.72
CA HIS A 159 12.51 -23.12 4.16
C HIS A 159 12.17 -21.62 4.19
N PHE A 160 12.97 -20.87 4.94
CA PHE A 160 13.02 -19.41 4.86
C PHE A 160 13.63 -18.99 3.52
N TYR A 161 12.79 -18.56 2.57
CA TYR A 161 13.29 -17.77 1.45
C TYR A 161 13.61 -16.37 1.97
N ILE A 162 14.90 -16.08 2.11
CA ILE A 162 15.40 -14.72 2.31
C ILE A 162 15.22 -14.00 0.97
N GLY A 163 14.21 -13.14 0.89
CA GLY A 163 14.04 -12.18 -0.20
C GLY A 163 15.07 -11.07 -0.06
N ILE A 164 16.24 -11.28 -0.69
CA ILE A 164 17.23 -10.33 -1.20
C ILE A 164 17.29 -8.94 -0.50
N TYR A 165 18.14 -8.84 0.53
CA TYR A 165 19.22 -7.87 0.79
C TYR A 165 19.57 -7.90 2.28
#